data_AF-A0A1G1IJE7-F1
#
_entry.id   AF-A0A1G1IJE7-F1
#
_cell.length_a   1.000
_cell.length_b   1.000
_cell.length_c   1.000
_cell.angle_alpha   90.00
_cell.angle_beta   90.00
_cell.angle_gamma   90.00
#
_symmetry.space_group_name_H-M   'P 1'
#
loop_
_entity.id
_entity.type
_entity.pdbx_description
1 polymer ?
#
loop_
_entity_poly.entity_id
_entity_poly.type
_entity_poly.pdbx_seq_one_letter_code
_entity_poly.pdbx_strand_id
1 'polypeptide(L)'
;MKDPFYYGYFLWGGKLYKGHHPAIIERPIFEKVQEVMKKKANGLSGHRGVLLAYRGFLKCGSCGCAITGERKTKPSGRKYIFYHCTDYYGKCKAKKQYYTEAELETILNGIVHDLHVDKEASELIRSGLKKSAQDHQETVTGRRKTIFSKRKLMSAVCTSFIWTRWTGSLTTTSIRKCARNGSLS
;
A
#
# COMPACT_ATOMS: atom_id res chain seq x y z
N MET A 1 12.21 2.35 -9.46
CA MET A 1 13.23 1.35 -9.04
C MET A 1 12.53 0.02 -8.86
N LYS A 2 12.63 -0.91 -9.83
CA LYS A 2 11.97 -2.24 -9.77
C LYS A 2 12.96 -3.39 -9.94
N ASP A 3 14.20 -3.08 -10.30
CA ASP A 3 15.20 -4.07 -10.67
C ASP A 3 15.74 -4.81 -9.43
N PRO A 4 15.79 -6.16 -9.44
CA PRO A 4 16.47 -6.94 -8.41
C PRO A 4 17.97 -6.65 -8.23
N PHE A 5 18.60 -6.01 -9.22
CA PHE A 5 20.02 -5.70 -9.22
C PHE A 5 20.45 -4.92 -7.97
N TYR A 6 19.61 -4.03 -7.45
CA TYR A 6 19.99 -3.20 -6.30
C TYR A 6 20.26 -3.97 -5.01
N TYR A 7 19.71 -5.18 -4.85
CA TYR A 7 19.95 -6.02 -3.67
C TYR A 7 20.77 -7.29 -3.98
N GLY A 8 21.47 -7.34 -5.12
CA GLY A 8 22.41 -8.43 -5.43
C GLY A 8 21.86 -9.56 -6.30
N TYR A 9 20.71 -9.37 -6.97
CA TYR A 9 20.06 -10.41 -7.76
C TYR A 9 19.77 -9.93 -9.18
N PHE A 10 19.62 -10.84 -10.13
CA PHE A 10 19.19 -10.51 -11.49
C PHE A 10 18.21 -11.54 -12.03
N LEU A 11 17.41 -11.16 -13.02
CA LEU A 11 16.43 -12.03 -13.66
C LEU A 11 17.00 -12.58 -14.97
N TRP A 12 16.97 -13.90 -15.15
CA TRP A 12 17.31 -14.55 -16.41
C TRP A 12 16.33 -15.69 -16.70
N GLY A 13 15.69 -15.68 -17.87
CA GLY A 13 14.65 -16.66 -18.22
C GLY A 13 13.48 -16.72 -17.22
N GLY A 14 13.13 -15.59 -16.59
CA GLY A 14 12.07 -15.51 -15.57
C GLY A 14 12.44 -16.07 -14.19
N LYS A 15 13.67 -16.59 -14.01
CA LYS A 15 14.19 -17.07 -12.72
C LYS A 15 15.12 -16.03 -12.11
N LEU A 16 15.12 -15.97 -10.78
CA LEU A 16 15.95 -15.04 -10.01
C LEU A 16 17.27 -15.73 -9.65
N TYR A 17 18.39 -15.12 -10.01
CA TYR A 17 19.73 -15.61 -9.70
C TYR A 17 20.49 -14.61 -8.84
N LYS A 18 21.37 -15.11 -7.97
CA LYS A 18 22.25 -14.28 -7.15
C LYS A 18 23.44 -13.81 -8.00
N GLY A 19 23.63 -12.51 -8.09
CA GLY A 19 24.78 -11.90 -8.77
C GLY A 19 26.05 -11.95 -7.92
N HIS A 20 27.19 -11.78 -8.57
CA HIS A 20 28.50 -11.65 -7.91
C HIS A 20 28.82 -10.24 -7.43
N HIS A 21 28.07 -9.24 -7.88
CA HIS A 21 28.26 -7.86 -7.44
C HIS A 21 27.72 -7.66 -6.01
N PRO A 22 28.31 -6.74 -5.24
CA PRO A 22 27.79 -6.40 -3.92
C PRO A 22 26.38 -5.78 -4.02
N ALA A 23 25.54 -6.04 -3.02
CA ALA A 23 24.25 -5.39 -2.90
C ALA A 23 24.45 -3.91 -2.53
N ILE A 24 23.82 -3.01 -3.28
CA ILE A 24 23.86 -1.57 -3.02
C ILE A 24 22.92 -1.24 -1.85
N ILE A 25 21.79 -1.95 -1.76
CA ILE A 25 20.75 -1.76 -0.75
C ILE A 25 20.35 -3.12 -0.16
N GLU A 26 20.09 -3.16 1.14
CA GLU A 26 19.57 -4.35 1.80
C GLU A 26 18.16 -4.72 1.30
N ARG A 27 17.90 -6.02 1.15
CA ARG A 27 16.59 -6.57 0.75
C ARG A 27 15.40 -6.00 1.55
N PRO A 28 15.40 -5.94 2.90
CA PRO A 28 14.26 -5.38 3.66
C PRO A 28 13.98 -3.91 3.34
N ILE A 29 15.01 -3.12 3.01
CA ILE A 29 14.84 -1.72 2.62
C ILE A 29 14.23 -1.65 1.22
N PHE A 30 14.73 -2.46 0.29
CA PHE A 30 14.18 -2.56 -1.06
C PHE A 30 12.70 -2.94 -1.04
N GLU A 31 12.32 -3.96 -0.26
CA GLU A 31 10.93 -4.42 -0.12
C GLU A 31 10.01 -3.32 0.43
N LYS A 32 10.45 -2.56 1.44
CA LYS A 32 9.70 -1.40 1.95
C LYS A 32 9.50 -0.32 0.89
N VAL A 33 10.53 -0.02 0.10
CA VAL A 33 10.42 0.94 -1.01
C VAL A 33 9.42 0.44 -2.06
N GLN A 34 9.46 -0.86 -2.41
CA GLN A 34 8.48 -1.46 -3.32
C GLN A 34 7.06 -1.32 -2.78
N GLU A 35 6.84 -1.54 -1.48
CA GLU A 35 5.53 -1.40 -0.84
C GLU A 35 5.01 0.03 -0.94
N VAL A 36 5.85 1.02 -0.62
CA VAL A 36 5.49 2.45 -0.71
C VAL A 36 5.19 2.84 -2.16
N MET A 37 5.99 2.38 -3.13
CA MET A 37 5.76 2.63 -4.54
C MET A 37 4.43 2.04 -5.02
N LYS A 38 4.08 0.81 -4.60
CA LYS A 38 2.79 0.19 -4.91
C LYS A 38 1.62 0.98 -4.32
N LYS A 39 1.72 1.40 -3.05
CA LYS A 39 0.69 2.24 -2.41
C LYS A 39 0.50 3.56 -3.15
N LYS A 40 1.59 4.21 -3.58
CA LYS A 40 1.54 5.46 -4.34
C LYS A 40 0.97 5.26 -5.75
N ALA A 41 1.29 4.14 -6.41
CA ALA A 41 0.75 3.80 -7.73
C ALA A 41 -0.78 3.59 -7.71
N ASN A 42 -1.32 3.13 -6.58
CA ASN A 42 -2.76 2.92 -6.38
C ASN A 42 -3.50 4.20 -5.92
N GLY A 43 -2.80 5.32 -5.71
CA GLY A 43 -3.43 6.56 -5.30
C GLY A 43 -4.31 7.16 -6.39
N LEU A 44 -5.58 7.44 -6.08
CA LEU A 44 -6.51 8.15 -6.97
C LEU A 44 -6.08 9.61 -7.26
N SER A 45 -5.10 10.14 -6.51
CA SER A 45 -4.61 11.51 -6.68
C SER A 45 -3.95 11.68 -8.05
N GLY A 46 -4.52 12.52 -8.91
CA GLY A 46 -3.89 12.90 -10.17
C GLY A 46 -2.56 13.61 -9.96
N HIS A 47 -1.80 13.79 -11.04
CA HIS A 47 -0.46 14.42 -11.07
C HIS A 47 -0.38 15.82 -10.41
N ARG A 48 -1.49 16.41 -9.95
CA ARG A 48 -1.57 17.72 -9.30
C ARG A 48 -2.54 17.78 -8.11
N GLY A 49 -2.86 16.64 -7.48
CA GLY A 49 -3.78 16.61 -6.32
C GLY A 49 -5.22 17.00 -6.65
N VAL A 50 -5.58 17.10 -7.93
CA VAL A 50 -6.95 17.36 -8.37
C VAL A 50 -7.77 16.10 -8.17
N LEU A 51 -8.61 16.12 -7.15
CA LEU A 51 -9.64 15.10 -6.92
C LEU A 51 -10.83 15.41 -7.83
N LEU A 52 -11.20 14.43 -8.63
CA LEU A 52 -12.39 14.43 -9.47
C LEU A 52 -13.27 13.29 -8.95
N ALA A 53 -14.54 13.56 -8.64
CA ALA A 53 -15.40 12.65 -7.91
C ALA A 53 -15.44 11.24 -8.53
N TYR A 54 -15.56 11.16 -9.86
CA TYR A 54 -15.78 9.90 -10.57
C TYR A 54 -14.52 9.30 -11.23
N ARG A 55 -13.35 9.91 -11.02
CA ARG A 55 -12.11 9.44 -11.66
C ARG A 55 -11.65 8.11 -11.05
N GLY A 56 -11.41 7.12 -11.90
CA GLY A 56 -10.96 5.78 -11.49
C GLY A 56 -12.10 4.80 -11.19
N PHE A 57 -13.34 5.28 -11.04
CA PHE A 57 -14.52 4.43 -10.88
C PHE A 57 -15.14 4.04 -12.22
N LEU A 58 -15.17 4.98 -13.16
CA LEU A 58 -15.86 4.82 -14.43
C LEU A 58 -14.94 4.23 -15.52
N LYS A 59 -15.47 3.27 -16.29
CA LYS A 59 -14.83 2.70 -17.48
C LYS A 59 -15.73 2.85 -18.69
N CYS A 60 -15.14 3.04 -19.86
CA CYS A 60 -15.86 3.12 -21.11
C CYS A 60 -16.36 1.72 -21.52
N GLY A 61 -17.66 1.58 -21.78
CA GLY A 61 -18.26 0.29 -22.15
C GLY A 61 -17.81 -0.25 -23.52
N SER A 62 -17.33 0.60 -24.42
CA SER A 62 -16.93 0.18 -25.78
C SER A 62 -15.47 -0.25 -25.90
N CYS A 63 -14.55 0.42 -25.20
CA CYS A 63 -13.11 0.15 -25.30
C CYS A 63 -12.46 -0.30 -23.98
N GLY A 64 -13.21 -0.30 -22.86
CA GLY A 64 -12.69 -0.67 -21.55
C GLY A 64 -11.70 0.33 -20.94
N CYS A 65 -11.38 1.44 -21.62
CA CYS A 65 -10.49 2.47 -21.11
C CYS A 65 -11.11 3.16 -19.89
N ALA A 66 -10.25 3.66 -18.99
CA ALA A 66 -10.70 4.48 -17.87
C ALA A 66 -11.26 5.82 -18.38
N ILE A 67 -12.37 6.27 -17.77
CA ILE A 67 -12.91 7.61 -17.98
C ILE A 67 -12.16 8.58 -17.06
N THR A 68 -11.73 9.71 -17.62
CA THR A 68 -11.02 10.77 -16.89
C THR A 68 -11.77 12.09 -17.00
N GLY A 69 -11.63 12.94 -15.98
CA GLY A 69 -12.22 14.27 -15.96
C GLY A 69 -11.20 15.37 -16.30
N GLU A 70 -11.67 16.42 -16.94
CA GLU A 70 -10.95 17.64 -17.25
C GLU A 70 -11.73 18.85 -16.71
N ARG A 71 -11.01 19.80 -16.09
CA ARG A 71 -11.61 21.07 -15.63
C ARG A 71 -11.39 22.15 -16.69
N LYS A 72 -12.48 22.72 -17.19
CA LYS A 72 -12.47 23.80 -18.16
C LYS A 72 -13.04 25.08 -17.55
N THR A 73 -12.25 26.14 -17.56
CA THR A 73 -12.69 27.49 -17.16
C THR A 73 -12.99 28.29 -18.42
N LYS A 74 -14.22 28.80 -18.57
CA LYS A 74 -14.57 29.72 -19.66
C LYS A 74 -13.97 31.11 -19.39
N PRO A 75 -13.77 31.95 -20.43
CA PRO A 75 -13.34 33.35 -20.25
C PRO A 75 -14.28 34.14 -19.33
N SER A 76 -15.56 33.77 -19.28
CA SER A 76 -16.57 34.33 -18.38
C SER A 76 -16.41 33.93 -16.90
N GLY A 77 -15.33 33.25 -16.52
CA GLY A 77 -15.07 32.78 -15.16
C GLY A 77 -15.81 31.49 -14.73
N ARG A 78 -16.75 30.98 -15.55
CA ARG A 78 -17.51 29.77 -15.22
C ARG A 78 -16.65 28.51 -15.38
N LYS A 79 -16.62 27.65 -14.36
CA LYS A 79 -15.85 26.39 -14.33
C LYS A 79 -16.76 25.20 -14.58
N TYR A 80 -16.31 24.27 -15.42
CA TYR A 80 -17.02 23.04 -15.74
C TYR A 80 -16.08 21.85 -15.61
N ILE A 81 -16.63 20.71 -15.19
CA ILE A 81 -15.91 19.43 -15.13
C ILE A 81 -16.53 18.52 -16.17
N PHE A 82 -15.71 18.08 -17.13
CA PHE A 82 -16.13 17.18 -18.20
C PHE A 82 -15.40 15.85 -18.08
N TYR A 83 -16.13 14.76 -18.18
CA TYR A 83 -15.62 13.40 -18.17
C TYR A 83 -15.66 12.80 -19.58
N HIS A 84 -14.58 12.13 -19.96
CA HIS A 84 -14.44 11.52 -21.29
C HIS A 84 -13.53 10.29 -21.26
N CYS A 85 -13.64 9.47 -22.30
CA CYS A 85 -12.74 8.33 -22.52
C CYS A 85 -11.31 8.80 -22.78
N THR A 86 -10.33 8.16 -22.12
CA THR A 86 -8.90 8.48 -22.28
C THR A 86 -8.30 8.04 -23.61
N ASP A 87 -8.96 7.14 -24.34
CA ASP A 87 -8.44 6.56 -25.60
C ASP A 87 -7.04 5.92 -25.43
N TYR A 88 -6.78 5.37 -24.23
CA TYR A 88 -5.45 4.89 -23.84
C TYR A 88 -4.96 3.72 -24.70
N TYR A 89 -5.85 2.77 -25.02
CA TYR A 89 -5.55 1.62 -25.88
C TYR A 89 -5.69 1.93 -27.38
N GLY A 90 -5.78 3.21 -27.76
CA GLY A 90 -6.05 3.68 -29.12
C GLY A 90 -7.39 4.40 -29.24
N LYS A 91 -7.71 4.88 -30.45
CA LYS A 91 -8.96 5.60 -30.72
C LYS A 91 -10.15 4.70 -30.35
N CYS A 92 -10.97 5.17 -29.41
CA CYS A 92 -12.20 4.46 -29.07
C CYS A 92 -13.08 4.32 -30.32
N LYS A 93 -13.66 3.14 -30.51
CA LYS A 93 -14.60 2.85 -31.62
C LYS A 93 -15.89 3.65 -31.49
N ALA A 94 -16.26 4.02 -30.26
CA ALA A 94 -17.40 4.88 -30.00
C ALA A 94 -17.03 6.36 -30.21
N LYS A 95 -18.02 7.17 -30.63
CA LYS A 95 -17.87 8.62 -30.71
C LYS A 95 -17.47 9.16 -29.34
N LYS A 96 -16.47 10.03 -29.30
CA LYS A 96 -16.00 10.66 -28.06
C LYS A 96 -17.11 11.55 -27.49
N GLN A 97 -17.80 11.03 -26.47
CA GLN A 97 -18.82 11.74 -25.73
C GLN A 97 -18.20 12.37 -24.49
N TYR A 98 -18.65 13.57 -24.18
CA TYR A 98 -18.29 14.31 -22.99
C TYR A 98 -19.51 14.39 -22.10
N TYR A 99 -19.33 14.04 -20.82
CA TYR A 99 -20.37 14.14 -19.82
C TYR A 99 -19.99 15.18 -18.79
N THR A 100 -20.94 16.01 -18.40
CA THR A 100 -20.79 16.88 -17.24
C THR A 100 -20.96 16.08 -15.94
N GLU A 101 -20.49 16.64 -14.84
CA GLU A 101 -20.64 16.02 -13.52
C GLU A 101 -22.11 15.82 -13.14
N ALA A 102 -22.98 16.79 -13.45
CA ALA A 102 -24.42 16.73 -13.17
C ALA A 102 -25.14 15.63 -13.97
N GLU A 103 -24.77 15.43 -15.24
CA GLU A 103 -25.33 14.35 -16.07
C GLU A 103 -24.95 12.98 -15.52
N LEU A 104 -23.69 12.79 -15.11
CA LEU A 104 -23.23 11.55 -14.50
C LEU A 104 -23.89 11.29 -13.15
N GLU A 105 -24.07 12.33 -12.34
CA GLU A 105 -24.74 12.23 -11.04
C GLU A 105 -26.20 11.77 -11.20
N THR A 106 -26.90 12.30 -12.21
CA THR A 106 -28.28 11.88 -12.52
C THR A 106 -28.33 10.39 -12.89
N ILE A 107 -27.41 9.93 -13.75
CA ILE A 107 -27.34 8.52 -14.17
C ILE A 107 -26.99 7.61 -12.99
N LEU A 108 -25.99 7.98 -12.19
CA LEU A 108 -25.51 7.19 -11.07
C LEU A 108 -26.53 7.13 -9.93
N ASN A 109 -27.23 8.22 -9.64
CA ASN A 109 -28.26 8.24 -8.62
C ASN A 109 -29.41 7.27 -8.92
N GLY A 110 -29.78 7.11 -10.21
CA GLY A 110 -30.75 6.08 -10.60
C GLY A 110 -30.29 4.67 -10.23
N ILE A 111 -29.04 4.33 -10.55
CA ILE A 111 -28.46 3.01 -10.26
C ILE A 111 -28.33 2.78 -8.75
N VAL A 112 -27.90 3.80 -8.00
CA VAL A 112 -27.73 3.69 -6.54
C VAL A 112 -29.07 3.56 -5.83
N HIS A 113 -30.11 4.22 -6.31
CA HIS A 113 -31.45 4.10 -5.73
C HIS A 113 -32.00 2.67 -5.88
N ASP A 114 -31.67 1.96 -6.96
CA ASP A 114 -32.09 0.58 -7.14
C ASP A 114 -31.36 -0.39 -6.20
N LEU A 115 -30.20 0.01 -5.65
CA LEU A 115 -29.45 -0.76 -4.65
C LEU A 115 -30.02 -0.55 -3.25
N HIS A 116 -31.19 -1.12 -2.99
CA HIS A 116 -31.75 -1.19 -1.64
C HIS A 116 -31.07 -2.31 -0.83
N VAL A 117 -30.44 -1.93 0.29
CA VAL A 117 -29.97 -2.88 1.30
C VAL A 117 -30.99 -2.90 2.42
N ASP A 118 -31.45 -4.10 2.78
CA ASP A 118 -32.39 -4.26 3.88
C ASP A 118 -31.79 -3.74 5.20
N LYS A 119 -32.63 -3.16 6.06
CA LYS A 119 -32.22 -2.56 7.33
C LYS A 119 -31.54 -3.59 8.23
N GLU A 120 -32.07 -4.80 8.28
CA GLU A 120 -31.50 -5.89 9.08
C GLU A 120 -30.09 -6.27 8.59
N ALA A 121 -29.93 -6.44 7.27
CA ALA A 121 -28.63 -6.70 6.66
C ALA A 121 -27.63 -5.55 6.90
N SER A 122 -28.10 -4.30 6.85
CA SER A 122 -27.25 -3.12 7.07
C SER A 122 -26.69 -3.07 8.50
N GLU A 123 -27.50 -3.43 9.51
CA GLU A 123 -27.07 -3.40 10.91
C GLU A 123 -26.13 -4.58 11.24
N LEU A 124 -26.36 -5.74 10.63
CA LEU A 124 -25.43 -6.88 10.70
C LEU A 124 -24.06 -6.50 10.12
N ILE A 125 -24.01 -5.93 8.92
CA ILE A 125 -22.76 -5.46 8.29
C ILE A 125 -22.08 -4.42 9.18
N ARG A 126 -22.83 -3.43 9.69
CA ARG A 126 -22.30 -2.38 10.55
C ARG A 126 -21.71 -2.93 11.84
N SER A 127 -22.38 -3.87 12.50
CA SER A 127 -21.88 -4.50 13.72
C SER A 127 -20.64 -5.36 13.47
N GLY A 128 -20.62 -6.12 12.35
CA GLY A 128 -19.46 -6.93 11.94
C GLY A 128 -18.22 -6.10 11.60
N LEU A 129 -18.40 -4.98 10.88
CA LEU A 129 -17.32 -4.05 10.58
C LEU A 129 -16.75 -3.40 11.85
N LYS A 130 -17.60 -3.02 12.80
CA LYS A 130 -17.16 -2.46 14.10
C LYS A 130 -16.32 -3.47 14.90
N LYS A 131 -16.78 -4.71 15.02
CA LYS A 131 -16.05 -5.79 15.70
C LYS A 131 -14.69 -6.05 15.03
N SER A 132 -14.69 -6.19 13.71
CA SER A 132 -13.45 -6.43 12.94
C SER A 132 -12.42 -5.29 13.09
N ALA A 133 -12.89 -4.04 13.15
CA ALA A 133 -12.03 -2.89 13.37
C ALA A 133 -11.41 -2.89 14.79
N GLN A 134 -12.20 -3.25 15.81
CA GLN A 134 -11.74 -3.40 17.19
C GLN A 134 -10.70 -4.53 17.31
N ASP A 135 -11.00 -5.71 16.77
CA ASP A 135 -10.09 -6.86 16.76
C ASP A 135 -8.74 -6.51 16.09
N HIS A 136 -8.80 -5.76 14.98
CA HIS A 136 -7.58 -5.32 14.31
C HIS A 136 -6.77 -4.35 15.19
N GLN A 137 -7.43 -3.39 15.84
CA GLN A 137 -6.79 -2.42 16.72
C GLN A 137 -6.17 -3.09 17.96
N GLU A 138 -6.84 -4.08 18.54
CA GLU A 138 -6.31 -4.92 19.63
C GLU A 138 -5.10 -5.74 19.18
N THR A 139 -5.17 -6.36 18.00
CA THR A 139 -4.05 -7.12 17.44
C THR A 139 -2.82 -6.23 17.20
N VAL A 140 -3.01 -5.04 16.64
CA VAL A 140 -1.93 -4.07 16.37
C VAL A 140 -1.31 -3.57 17.67
N THR A 141 -2.14 -3.21 18.64
CA THR A 141 -1.65 -2.74 19.96
C THR A 141 -0.94 -3.85 20.74
N GLY A 142 -1.46 -5.08 20.71
CA GLY A 142 -0.82 -6.25 21.31
C GLY A 142 0.55 -6.57 20.69
N ARG A 143 0.65 -6.57 19.36
CA ARG A 143 1.94 -6.69 18.65
C ARG A 143 2.91 -5.57 19.06
N ARG A 144 2.44 -4.33 19.14
CA ARG A 144 3.26 -3.17 19.53
C ARG A 144 3.80 -3.30 20.95
N LYS A 145 2.96 -3.71 21.92
CA LYS A 145 3.37 -3.98 23.30
C LYS A 145 4.42 -5.10 23.38
N THR A 146 4.22 -6.18 22.63
CA THR A 146 5.15 -7.32 22.56
C THR A 146 6.51 -6.93 21.95
N ILE A 147 6.51 -6.13 20.88
CA ILE A 147 7.74 -5.62 20.26
C ILE A 147 8.46 -4.70 21.24
N PHE A 148 7.73 -3.83 21.95
CA PHE A 148 8.29 -2.91 22.93
C PHE A 148 8.93 -3.65 24.11
N SER A 149 8.27 -4.67 24.66
CA SER A 149 8.83 -5.48 25.75
C SER A 149 10.08 -6.26 25.30
N LYS A 150 10.05 -6.88 24.11
CA LYS A 150 11.23 -7.54 23.51
C LYS A 150 12.39 -6.56 23.28
N ARG A 151 12.13 -5.32 22.82
CA ARG A 151 13.16 -4.26 22.68
C ARG A 151 13.77 -3.87 24.03
N LYS A 152 12.95 -3.70 25.07
CA LYS A 152 13.42 -3.34 26.41
C LYS A 152 14.27 -4.46 27.03
N LEU A 153 13.87 -5.72 26.84
CA LEU A 153 14.67 -6.88 27.25
C LEU A 153 16.00 -6.94 26.49
N MET A 154 15.98 -6.79 25.15
CA MET A 154 17.20 -6.76 24.34
C MET A 154 18.15 -5.61 24.73
N SER A 155 17.63 -4.41 24.98
CA SER A 155 18.47 -3.29 25.43
C SER A 155 19.11 -3.55 26.78
N ALA A 156 18.37 -4.14 27.73
CA ALA A 156 18.89 -4.48 29.05
C ALA A 156 19.99 -5.56 28.99
N VAL A 157 19.81 -6.58 28.12
CA VAL A 157 20.84 -7.60 27.85
C VAL A 157 22.08 -6.96 27.22
N CYS A 158 21.92 -6.07 26.22
CA CYS A 158 23.05 -5.36 25.61
C CYS A 158 23.78 -4.45 26.59
N THR A 159 23.09 -3.67 27.43
CA THR A 159 23.75 -2.80 28.42
C THR A 159 24.49 -3.60 29.49
N SER A 160 23.94 -4.75 29.90
CA SER A 160 24.62 -5.66 30.83
C SER A 160 25.88 -6.31 30.21
N PHE A 161 25.83 -6.67 28.92
CA PHE A 161 26.95 -7.27 28.18
C PHE A 161 28.05 -6.27 27.82
N ILE A 162 27.69 -5.01 27.52
CA ILE A 162 28.65 -3.92 27.28
C ILE A 162 29.32 -3.52 28.59
N TRP A 163 28.58 -3.50 29.71
CA TRP A 163 29.14 -3.17 31.03
C TRP A 163 30.13 -4.23 31.53
N THR A 164 29.80 -5.52 31.45
CA THR A 164 30.72 -6.62 31.81
C THR A 164 31.96 -6.72 30.92
N ARG A 165 31.92 -6.17 29.70
CA ARG A 165 33.09 -6.06 28.81
C ARG A 165 33.98 -4.84 29.11
N TRP A 166 33.44 -3.81 29.77
CA TRP A 166 34.15 -2.56 30.08
C TRP A 166 34.71 -2.56 31.51
N THR A 167 34.05 -3.20 32.48
CA THR A 167 34.56 -3.45 33.83
C THR A 167 35.30 -4.79 33.86
N GLY A 168 36.55 -4.80 33.42
CA GLY A 168 37.39 -5.98 33.51
C GLY A 168 37.56 -6.47 34.95
N SER A 169 36.86 -7.54 35.32
CA SER A 169 37.42 -8.60 36.15
C SER A 169 37.31 -9.93 35.38
N LEU A 170 38.44 -10.35 34.81
CA LEU A 170 38.59 -11.64 34.19
C LEU A 170 38.53 -12.72 35.28
N THR A 171 37.44 -13.48 35.34
CA THR A 171 37.51 -14.87 35.78
C THR A 171 37.14 -15.76 34.61
N THR A 172 38.18 -16.28 33.98
CA THR A 172 38.19 -17.06 32.75
C THR A 172 37.66 -18.48 32.99
N THR A 173 36.42 -18.68 33.42
CA THR A 173 35.86 -20.05 33.52
C THR A 173 34.34 -20.10 33.40
N SER A 174 33.76 -19.69 32.25
CA SER A 174 32.38 -20.11 31.91
C SER A 174 31.98 -19.94 30.42
N ILE A 175 32.82 -19.36 29.57
CA ILE A 175 32.50 -19.19 28.14
C ILE A 175 32.83 -20.48 27.37
N ARG A 176 32.16 -21.60 27.69
CA ARG A 176 32.17 -22.80 26.82
C ARG A 176 30.84 -23.55 26.71
N LYS A 177 29.72 -23.07 27.28
CA LYS A 177 28.46 -23.85 27.25
C LYS A 177 27.24 -23.26 26.54
N CYS A 178 27.22 -22.00 26.08
CA CYS A 178 26.01 -21.46 25.41
C CYS A 178 26.05 -21.39 23.88
N ALA A 179 27.14 -21.77 23.21
CA ALA A 179 27.24 -21.75 21.74
C ALA A 179 26.84 -23.08 21.07
N ARG A 180 26.32 -24.06 21.82
CA ARG A 180 25.75 -25.30 21.30
C ARG A 180 24.34 -25.42 21.83
N ASN A 181 23.37 -24.94 21.05
CA ASN A 181 21.96 -25.38 20.96
C ASN A 181 21.13 -24.23 20.38
N GLY A 182 21.30 -24.03 19.08
CA GLY A 182 20.55 -23.06 18.28
C GLY A 182 20.45 -23.53 16.83
N SER A 183 20.32 -24.85 16.62
CA SER A 183 19.89 -25.45 15.35
C SER A 183 18.42 -25.82 15.52
N LEU A 184 17.53 -24.97 15.01
CA LEU A 184 16.14 -25.34 14.76
C LEU A 184 16.10 -26.03 13.39
N SER A 185 15.84 -27.33 13.42
CA SER A 185 15.08 -28.04 12.38
C SER A 185 13.60 -27.70 12.55
#